data_AF-A0A6A5FWZ7-F1
#
_entry.id   AF-A0A6A5FWZ7-F1
#
_cell.length_a   1.000
_cell.length_b   1.000
_cell.length_c   1.000
_cell.angle_alpha   90.00
_cell.angle_beta   90.00
_cell.angle_gamma   90.00
#
_symmetry.space_group_name_H-M   'P 1'
#
loop_
_entity.id
_entity.type
_entity.pdbx_description
1 polymer ?
#
loop_
_entity_poly.entity_id
_entity_poly.type
_entity_poly.pdbx_seq_one_letter_code
_entity_poly.pdbx_strand_id
1 'polypeptide(L)'
;MHPLFTLLLTFTFLLKIADTCVATSPGGTATTTAAPTGCQSCLLSATEIINISEGTKDFTSDTIDNSGTCAVRTSVCDGFSADSGVLITFNRDEAGQNNGTGTVTSVLICNTAGQWTKDGIVITAIECQSTP
;
A
#
# COMPACT_ATOMS: atom_id res chain seq x y z
N MET A 1 30.36 14.89 -69.57
CA MET A 1 29.53 13.69 -69.39
C MET A 1 28.46 14.04 -68.35
N HIS A 2 27.27 14.46 -68.81
CA HIS A 2 26.00 14.42 -68.06
C HIS A 2 25.28 13.13 -68.51
N PRO A 3 24.29 12.52 -67.81
CA PRO A 3 23.22 13.13 -66.98
C PRO A 3 23.01 12.42 -65.61
N LEU A 4 22.36 13.02 -64.59
CA LEU A 4 20.94 13.39 -64.44
C LEU A 4 19.99 12.17 -64.38
N PHE A 5 19.10 12.18 -63.37
CA PHE A 5 17.84 11.41 -63.18
C PHE A 5 17.86 9.96 -62.67
N THR A 6 17.37 9.74 -61.44
CA THR A 6 16.18 8.92 -61.05
C THR A 6 16.02 8.97 -59.52
N LEU A 7 15.06 9.69 -58.93
CA LEU A 7 13.62 9.44 -58.80
C LEU A 7 13.29 8.07 -58.15
N LEU A 8 12.92 8.06 -56.87
CA LEU A 8 11.77 7.26 -56.41
C LEU A 8 11.19 7.81 -55.10
N LEU A 9 9.89 8.09 -55.16
CA LEU A 9 8.99 8.43 -54.08
C LEU A 9 8.75 7.23 -53.15
N THR A 10 8.54 7.48 -51.86
CA THR A 10 7.40 6.88 -51.14
C THR A 10 6.93 7.82 -50.03
N PHE A 11 5.87 8.55 -50.35
CA PHE A 11 4.93 9.18 -49.43
C PHE A 11 4.05 8.08 -48.79
N THR A 12 3.38 8.42 -47.68
CA THR A 12 2.29 7.70 -46.98
C THR A 12 2.65 6.75 -45.83
N PHE A 13 2.44 7.23 -44.60
CA PHE A 13 1.70 6.44 -43.61
C PHE A 13 0.82 7.34 -42.73
N LEU A 14 -0.40 7.50 -43.23
CA LEU A 14 -1.70 7.51 -42.54
C LEU A 14 -1.76 7.99 -41.07
N LEU A 15 -2.41 9.13 -40.90
CA LEU A 15 -3.06 9.59 -39.68
C LEU A 15 -3.97 8.49 -39.09
N LYS A 16 -3.74 8.12 -37.83
CA LYS A 16 -4.78 7.57 -36.95
C LYS A 16 -5.26 8.68 -36.02
N ILE A 17 -6.29 9.37 -36.46
CA ILE A 17 -7.20 10.12 -35.57
C ILE A 17 -7.98 9.07 -34.78
N ALA A 18 -7.67 8.92 -33.50
CA ALA A 18 -8.52 8.19 -32.57
C ALA A 18 -9.54 9.19 -32.02
N ASP A 19 -10.75 9.18 -32.58
CA ASP A 19 -11.91 9.75 -31.92
C ASP A 19 -12.31 8.81 -30.78
N THR A 20 -11.85 9.09 -29.55
CA THR A 20 -12.45 8.48 -28.37
C THR A 20 -13.76 9.20 -28.09
N CYS A 21 -14.87 8.56 -28.43
CA CYS A 21 -16.19 8.95 -27.97
C CYS A 21 -16.21 8.94 -26.43
N VAL A 22 -16.20 10.12 -25.82
CA VAL A 22 -16.49 10.25 -24.39
C VAL A 22 -18.00 10.19 -24.23
N ALA A 23 -18.50 9.02 -23.84
CA ALA A 23 -19.85 8.90 -23.29
C ALA A 23 -19.87 9.59 -21.92
N THR A 24 -20.32 10.85 -21.87
CA THR A 24 -20.65 11.51 -20.61
C THR A 24 -21.95 10.94 -20.05
N SER A 25 -21.85 9.97 -19.16
CA SER A 25 -22.86 9.78 -18.12
C SER A 25 -22.56 10.74 -16.96
N PRO A 26 -23.57 11.34 -16.30
CA PRO A 26 -23.36 12.15 -15.09
C PRO A 26 -23.09 11.21 -13.92
N GLY A 27 -21.86 10.68 -13.85
CA GLY A 27 -21.37 9.82 -12.79
C GLY A 27 -20.72 10.67 -11.69
N GLY A 28 -21.09 10.39 -10.44
CA GLY A 28 -20.72 11.17 -9.26
C GLY A 28 -19.23 11.45 -9.14
N THR A 29 -18.94 12.55 -8.44
CA THR A 29 -17.61 13.05 -8.11
C THR A 29 -16.79 11.98 -7.37
N ALA A 30 -16.16 11.07 -8.10
CA ALA A 30 -15.07 10.27 -7.58
C ALA A 30 -13.91 11.25 -7.34
N THR A 31 -13.71 11.62 -6.09
CA THR A 31 -12.47 12.28 -5.66
C THR A 31 -11.38 11.22 -5.73
N THR A 32 -10.73 11.11 -6.89
CA THR A 32 -9.47 10.38 -7.03
C THR A 32 -8.39 11.19 -6.31
N THR A 33 -8.29 11.03 -5.00
CA THR A 33 -7.12 11.47 -4.25
C THR A 33 -5.94 10.70 -4.82
N ALA A 34 -5.02 11.40 -5.47
CA ALA A 34 -3.82 10.79 -6.02
C ALA A 34 -3.09 10.02 -4.91
N ALA A 35 -2.68 8.78 -5.19
CA ALA A 35 -1.80 8.04 -4.31
C ALA A 35 -0.57 8.91 -4.03
N PRO A 36 -0.20 9.10 -2.77
CA PRO A 36 0.77 10.11 -2.46
C PRO A 36 2.15 9.66 -2.95
N THR A 37 2.89 10.59 -3.54
CA THR A 37 4.14 10.31 -4.24
C THR A 37 5.31 10.48 -3.28
N GLY A 38 5.84 9.35 -2.78
CA GLY A 38 6.97 9.34 -1.85
C GLY A 38 6.74 8.39 -0.67
N CYS A 39 7.83 7.86 -0.13
CA CYS A 39 7.73 6.94 0.99
C CYS A 39 7.50 7.61 2.35
N GLN A 40 7.26 8.93 2.41
CA GLN A 40 6.91 9.65 3.65
C GLN A 40 5.40 9.90 3.79
N SER A 41 4.58 9.41 2.87
CA SER A 41 3.18 9.84 2.76
C SER A 41 2.15 8.71 2.92
N CYS A 42 2.55 7.57 3.47
CA CYS A 42 1.59 6.52 3.79
C CYS A 42 0.61 7.00 4.87
N LEU A 43 -0.67 6.73 4.63
CA LEU A 43 -1.75 6.97 5.59
C LEU A 43 -1.96 5.72 6.45
N LEU A 44 -2.43 5.86 7.70
CA LEU A 44 -2.84 4.70 8.50
C LEU A 44 -3.88 3.84 7.77
N SER A 45 -4.80 4.49 7.03
CA SER A 45 -5.85 3.85 6.24
C SER A 45 -5.36 3.05 5.01
N ALA A 46 -4.06 3.08 4.69
CA ALA A 46 -3.49 2.25 3.63
C ALA A 46 -3.39 0.75 4.03
N THR A 47 -3.55 0.44 5.32
CA THR A 47 -3.68 -0.92 5.85
C THR A 47 -4.95 -0.98 6.69
N GLU A 48 -5.80 -1.96 6.41
CA GLU A 48 -7.00 -2.26 7.20
C GLU A 48 -6.62 -2.85 8.56
N ILE A 49 -7.20 -2.34 9.65
CA ILE A 49 -7.16 -3.07 10.93
C ILE A 49 -8.36 -4.01 10.94
N ILE A 50 -8.10 -5.30 11.00
CA ILE A 50 -9.13 -6.34 11.02
C ILE A 50 -9.28 -6.94 12.42
N ASN A 51 -10.44 -7.56 12.67
CA ASN A 51 -10.79 -8.23 13.91
C ASN A 51 -11.65 -9.47 13.59
N ILE A 52 -11.01 -10.52 13.08
CA ILE A 52 -11.64 -11.74 12.59
C ILE A 52 -11.28 -12.97 13.43
N SER A 53 -10.13 -12.93 14.12
CA SER A 53 -9.57 -14.08 14.82
C SER A 53 -9.96 -14.08 16.30
N GLU A 54 -9.82 -15.24 16.96
CA GLU A 54 -10.02 -15.34 18.41
C GLU A 54 -9.01 -14.48 19.17
N GLY A 55 -9.45 -13.87 20.25
CA GLY A 55 -8.61 -13.00 21.08
C GLY A 55 -8.29 -11.65 20.44
N THR A 56 -8.93 -11.32 19.31
CA THR A 56 -8.72 -10.03 18.64
C THR A 56 -9.12 -8.86 19.53
N LYS A 57 -8.36 -7.78 19.42
CA LYS A 57 -8.57 -6.53 20.14
C LYS A 57 -7.92 -5.36 19.40
N ASP A 58 -8.27 -4.16 19.83
CA ASP A 58 -7.61 -2.96 19.35
C ASP A 58 -6.12 -2.94 19.75
N PHE A 59 -5.30 -2.33 18.90
CA PHE A 59 -3.91 -1.98 19.22
C PHE A 59 -3.90 -1.00 20.40
N THR A 60 -2.94 -1.15 21.31
CA THR A 60 -2.73 -0.17 22.39
C THR A 60 -2.27 1.17 21.84
N SER A 61 -1.40 1.14 20.83
CA SER A 61 -0.97 2.35 20.12
C SER A 61 -0.64 2.03 18.68
N ASP A 62 -0.87 3.00 17.80
CA ASP A 62 -0.49 2.90 16.39
C ASP A 62 -0.10 4.29 15.88
N THR A 63 1.18 4.46 15.54
CA THR A 63 1.79 5.78 15.32
C THR A 63 2.63 5.79 14.05
N ILE A 64 2.77 6.96 13.44
CA ILE A 64 3.62 7.18 12.27
C ILE A 64 4.72 8.18 12.62
N ASP A 65 5.96 7.80 12.38
CA ASP A 65 7.12 8.69 12.38
C ASP A 65 7.54 9.04 10.95
N ASN A 66 7.55 10.33 10.64
CA ASN A 66 7.93 10.87 9.32
C ASN A 66 9.30 11.59 9.33
N SER A 67 10.07 11.48 10.42
CA SER A 67 11.35 12.18 10.58
C SER A 67 12.49 11.57 9.76
N GLY A 68 12.38 10.28 9.39
CA GLY A 68 13.36 9.54 8.60
C GLY A 68 13.16 9.66 7.08
N THR A 69 13.95 8.89 6.32
CA THR A 69 13.86 8.84 4.84
C THR A 69 12.51 8.36 4.33
N CYS A 70 11.92 7.37 5.00
CA CYS A 70 10.56 6.90 4.76
C CYS A 70 9.79 6.92 6.07
N ALA A 71 8.47 7.06 5.97
CA ALA A 71 7.58 6.97 7.10
C ALA A 71 7.67 5.56 7.72
N VAL A 72 7.69 5.51 9.04
CA VAL A 72 7.70 4.28 9.82
C VAL A 72 6.43 4.23 10.65
N ARG A 73 5.62 3.19 10.48
CA ARG A 73 4.46 2.92 11.33
C ARG A 73 4.84 1.93 12.42
N THR A 74 4.57 2.29 13.66
CA THR A 74 4.79 1.43 14.83
C THR A 74 3.46 1.13 15.48
N SER A 75 3.09 -0.14 15.51
CA SER A 75 1.85 -0.63 16.12
C SER A 75 2.18 -1.52 17.31
N VAL A 76 1.57 -1.25 18.47
CA VAL A 76 1.80 -1.97 19.73
C VAL A 76 0.54 -2.71 20.12
N CYS A 77 0.70 -4.00 20.38
CA CYS A 77 -0.36 -4.89 20.85
C CYS A 77 0.04 -5.38 22.24
N ASP A 78 -0.69 -4.96 23.27
CA ASP A 78 -0.54 -5.53 24.61
C ASP A 78 -1.51 -6.68 24.82
N GLY A 79 -1.05 -7.64 25.62
CA GLY A 79 -1.83 -8.76 26.10
C GLY A 79 -2.82 -8.36 27.19
N PHE A 80 -3.80 -9.24 27.45
CA PHE A 80 -4.74 -9.04 28.56
C PHE A 80 -4.05 -9.08 29.94
N SER A 81 -2.89 -9.72 30.02
CA SER A 81 -1.99 -9.74 31.18
C SER A 81 -0.53 -9.84 30.73
N ALA A 82 0.41 -9.66 31.66
CA ALA A 82 1.84 -9.73 31.38
C ALA A 82 2.30 -11.12 30.87
N ASP A 83 1.59 -12.18 31.23
CA ASP A 83 1.91 -13.57 30.86
C ASP A 83 1.11 -14.06 29.64
N SER A 84 0.17 -13.24 29.14
CA SER A 84 -0.67 -13.61 28.00
C SER A 84 0.15 -13.77 26.73
N GLY A 85 -0.24 -14.73 25.91
CA GLY A 85 0.23 -14.82 24.53
C GLY A 85 -0.27 -13.62 23.74
N VAL A 86 0.60 -13.02 22.93
CA VAL A 86 0.29 -11.86 22.11
C VAL A 86 0.83 -12.06 20.71
N LEU A 87 0.05 -11.67 19.72
CA LEU A 87 0.46 -11.74 18.34
C LEU A 87 -0.14 -10.60 17.50
N ILE A 88 0.64 -10.18 16.51
CA ILE A 88 0.24 -9.26 15.47
C ILE A 88 0.38 -10.00 14.15
N THR A 89 -0.72 -10.20 13.42
CA THR A 89 -0.71 -10.92 12.14
C THR A 89 -0.86 -9.96 10.98
N PHE A 90 -0.39 -10.40 9.82
CA PHE A 90 -0.33 -9.58 8.61
C PHE A 90 -1.06 -10.27 7.46
N ASN A 91 -1.89 -9.50 6.75
CA ASN A 91 -2.66 -9.95 5.59
C ASN A 91 -3.47 -11.22 5.87
N ARG A 92 -4.21 -11.27 7.00
CA ARG A 92 -5.00 -12.45 7.39
C ARG A 92 -4.12 -13.71 7.47
N ASP A 93 -2.99 -13.58 8.17
CA ASP A 93 -1.93 -14.59 8.35
C ASP A 93 -1.08 -14.93 7.12
N GLU A 94 -1.44 -14.45 5.92
CA GLU A 94 -0.72 -14.77 4.68
C GLU A 94 0.70 -14.18 4.63
N ALA A 95 0.94 -13.07 5.36
CA ALA A 95 2.24 -12.41 5.44
C ALA A 95 2.95 -12.66 6.78
N GLY A 96 2.53 -13.70 7.52
CA GLY A 96 3.13 -14.10 8.78
C GLY A 96 2.69 -13.25 9.97
N GLN A 97 3.48 -13.30 11.05
CA GLN A 97 3.15 -12.70 12.33
C GLN A 97 4.38 -12.24 13.11
N ASN A 98 4.18 -11.28 14.01
CA ASN A 98 5.04 -11.05 15.16
C ASN A 98 4.34 -11.65 16.39
N ASN A 99 5.04 -12.41 17.23
CA ASN A 99 4.44 -13.00 18.43
C ASN A 99 5.38 -12.89 19.65
N GLY A 100 4.80 -12.98 20.83
CA GLY A 100 5.52 -12.85 22.10
C GLY A 100 4.59 -13.00 23.29
N THR A 101 5.05 -12.55 24.45
CA THR A 101 4.34 -12.60 25.73
C THR A 101 4.26 -11.18 26.30
N GLY A 102 3.09 -10.81 26.83
CA GLY A 102 2.85 -9.50 27.44
C GLY A 102 2.66 -8.36 26.43
N THR A 103 3.65 -8.10 25.57
CA THR A 103 3.57 -7.03 24.55
C THR A 103 4.31 -7.44 23.28
N VAL A 104 3.73 -7.12 22.12
CA VAL A 104 4.38 -7.26 20.80
C VAL A 104 4.26 -5.95 20.03
N THR A 105 5.31 -5.64 19.26
CA THR A 105 5.34 -4.46 18.39
C THR A 105 5.53 -4.88 16.93
N SER A 106 4.81 -4.22 16.03
CA SER A 106 5.02 -4.26 14.59
C SER A 106 5.67 -2.96 14.12
N VAL A 107 6.59 -3.07 13.17
CA VAL A 107 7.19 -1.96 12.46
C VAL A 107 6.95 -2.16 10.96
N LEU A 108 6.24 -1.23 10.34
CA LEU A 108 6.00 -1.20 8.90
C LEU A 108 6.71 0.02 8.30
N ILE A 109 7.33 -0.17 7.14
CA ILE A 109 8.03 0.88 6.41
C ILE A 109 7.19 1.26 5.20
N CYS A 110 6.92 2.54 5.04
CA CYS A 110 6.21 3.05 3.87
C CYS A 110 7.09 2.92 2.62
N ASN A 111 6.53 2.47 1.50
CA ASN A 111 7.20 2.42 0.20
C ASN A 111 6.87 3.65 -0.66
N THR A 112 7.54 3.80 -1.80
CA THR A 112 7.33 4.96 -2.70
C THR A 112 5.96 4.99 -3.37
N ALA A 113 5.18 3.90 -3.31
CA ALA A 113 3.81 3.82 -3.80
C ALA A 113 2.77 4.20 -2.73
N GLY A 114 3.20 4.65 -1.54
CA GLY A 114 2.30 5.01 -0.45
C GLY A 114 1.66 3.81 0.24
N GLN A 115 2.34 2.65 0.24
CA GLN A 115 1.89 1.42 0.90
C GLN A 115 2.81 1.04 2.06
N TRP A 116 2.23 0.50 3.14
CA TRP A 116 3.00 -0.07 4.24
C TRP A 116 3.59 -1.41 3.85
N THR A 117 4.85 -1.63 4.20
CA THR A 117 5.57 -2.85 3.88
C THR A 117 6.31 -3.44 5.08
N LYS A 118 6.45 -4.75 5.08
CA LYS A 118 7.28 -5.51 6.01
C LYS A 118 8.10 -6.50 5.20
N ASP A 119 9.41 -6.45 5.31
CA ASP A 119 10.34 -7.34 4.58
C ASP A 119 10.08 -7.38 3.06
N GLY A 120 9.67 -6.24 2.48
CA GLY A 120 9.36 -6.09 1.06
C GLY A 120 7.94 -6.52 0.65
N ILE A 121 7.15 -7.09 1.56
CA ILE A 121 5.76 -7.49 1.33
C ILE A 121 4.83 -6.32 1.67
N VAL A 122 3.85 -6.05 0.80
CA VAL A 122 2.81 -5.04 1.04
C VAL A 122 1.82 -5.56 2.07
N ILE A 123 1.58 -4.76 3.12
CA ILE A 123 0.66 -5.10 4.21
C ILE A 123 -0.65 -4.33 4.00
N THR A 124 -1.69 -5.05 3.62
CA THR A 124 -3.04 -4.54 3.38
C THR A 124 -3.99 -4.76 4.55
N ALA A 125 -3.69 -5.72 5.44
CA ALA A 125 -4.41 -5.91 6.68
C ALA A 125 -3.47 -6.23 7.85
N ILE A 126 -3.82 -5.78 9.06
CA ILE A 126 -3.10 -6.06 10.29
C ILE A 126 -4.10 -6.36 11.41
N GLU A 127 -3.79 -7.31 12.30
CA GLU A 127 -4.64 -7.72 13.42
C GLU A 127 -3.82 -7.77 14.70
N CYS A 128 -4.41 -7.42 15.84
CA CYS A 128 -3.81 -7.57 17.17
C CYS A 128 -4.63 -8.58 17.96
N GLN A 129 -3.98 -9.60 18.50
CA GLN A 129 -4.63 -10.65 19.29
C GLN A 129 -3.91 -10.86 20.61
N SER A 130 -4.69 -11.16 21.65
CA SER A 130 -4.19 -11.68 22.91
C SER A 130 -4.96 -12.94 23.29
N THR A 131 -4.23 -13.98 23.64
CA THR A 131 -4.80 -15.20 24.21
C THR A 131 -4.47 -15.24 25.71
N PRO A 132 -5.39 -15.71 26.57
CA PRO A 132 -5.14 -15.89 27.99
C PRO A 132 -3.85 -16.66 28.27
#